data_AF-A0A6A6DVQ7-F1
#
_entry.id   AF-A0A6A6DVQ7-F1
#
_cell.length_a   1.000
_cell.length_b   1.000
_cell.length_c   1.000
_cell.angle_alpha   90.00
_cell.angle_beta   90.00
_cell.angle_gamma   90.00
#
_symmetry.space_group_name_H-M   'P 1'
#
loop_
_entity.id
_entity.type
_entity.pdbx_description
1 polymer ?
#
loop_
_entity_poly.entity_id
_entity_poly.type
_entity_poly.pdbx_seq_one_letter_code
_entity_poly.pdbx_strand_id
1 'polypeptide(L)'
;MLLVRLPCGDLDDVRRVLEENLGSKWGWVVYRITYGDDAEWERFMNHLNTRVRLELEAEGNGDLFSRIDWAVQDDLKLEDASIRKVREHLRRWVEQDGGENDLGTARFHACVVVGQDELESVLEDGPPAEEVDVDGMGWVTVVSLNEEEGDTAVGLSYLTRAYALSECPGWHTIAVGDGDVYCR
;
A
#
# COMPACT_ATOMS: atom_id res chain seq x y z
N MET A 1 29.10 5.16 2.19
CA MET A 1 27.72 4.89 1.76
C MET A 1 26.84 5.89 2.51
N LEU A 2 26.50 7.00 1.86
CA LEU A 2 25.72 8.08 2.46
C LEU A 2 24.24 7.72 2.28
N LEU A 3 23.57 7.36 3.38
CA LEU A 3 22.11 7.33 3.44
C LEU A 3 21.63 8.77 3.22
N VAL A 4 21.13 9.04 2.01
CA VAL A 4 20.43 10.29 1.71
C VAL A 4 19.09 10.22 2.43
N ARG A 5 18.98 10.99 3.51
CA ARG A 5 17.72 11.18 4.21
C ARG A 5 16.83 12.08 3.34
N LEU A 6 15.79 11.51 2.73
CA LEU A 6 14.87 12.21 1.85
C LEU A 6 14.11 13.32 2.64
N PRO A 7 14.00 14.55 2.12
CA PRO A 7 13.22 15.61 2.73
C PRO A 7 11.72 15.43 2.42
N CYS A 8 10.89 15.19 3.44
CA CYS A 8 9.42 15.36 3.46
C CYS A 8 8.63 15.06 2.17
N GLY A 9 8.32 13.77 1.99
CA GLY A 9 7.46 13.13 0.98
C GLY A 9 6.49 14.01 0.18
N ASP A 10 6.94 14.41 -1.01
CA ASP A 10 6.10 14.77 -2.15
C ASP A 10 6.29 13.69 -3.25
N LEU A 11 5.30 13.45 -4.10
CA LEU A 11 5.40 12.53 -5.24
C LEU A 11 6.51 12.96 -6.22
N ASP A 12 6.94 14.21 -6.18
CA ASP A 12 8.13 14.71 -6.89
C ASP A 12 9.44 14.05 -6.41
N ASP A 13 9.59 13.77 -5.11
CA ASP A 13 10.77 13.07 -4.59
C ASP A 13 10.76 11.60 -5.02
N VAL A 14 9.58 10.97 -4.98
CA VAL A 14 9.38 9.62 -5.52
C VAL A 14 9.74 9.58 -7.00
N ARG A 15 9.26 10.55 -7.79
CA ARG A 15 9.60 10.65 -9.23
C ARG A 15 11.11 10.72 -9.43
N ARG A 16 11.81 11.61 -8.71
CA ARG A 16 13.26 11.76 -8.80
C ARG A 16 13.99 10.44 -8.52
N VAL A 17 13.60 9.74 -7.44
CA VAL A 17 14.19 8.45 -7.06
C VAL A 17 13.97 7.38 -8.15
N LEU A 18 12.78 7.33 -8.76
CA LEU A 18 12.46 6.38 -9.83
C LEU A 18 13.12 6.71 -11.18
N GLU A 19 13.42 7.98 -11.44
CA GLU A 19 14.17 8.41 -12.63
C GLU A 19 15.66 8.07 -12.50
N GLU A 20 16.25 8.25 -11.32
CA GLU A 20 17.64 7.88 -11.03
C GLU A 20 17.85 6.36 -11.04
N ASN A 21 16.77 5.58 -10.86
CA ASN A 21 16.80 4.12 -10.81
C ASN A 21 15.80 3.53 -11.81
N LEU A 22 16.13 3.58 -13.11
CA LEU A 22 15.21 3.28 -14.21
C LEU A 22 14.53 1.89 -14.17
N GLY A 23 15.13 0.91 -13.47
CA GLY A 23 14.59 -0.45 -13.28
C GLY A 23 13.79 -0.63 -11.98
N SER A 24 13.72 0.39 -11.13
CA SER A 24 13.05 0.28 -9.85
C SER A 24 11.55 0.31 -9.99
N LYS A 25 10.94 -0.49 -9.14
CA LYS A 25 9.50 -0.68 -9.06
C LYS A 25 8.95 0.15 -7.89
N TRP A 26 7.84 0.83 -8.10
CA TRP A 26 7.11 1.56 -7.07
C TRP A 26 5.86 0.80 -6.67
N GLY A 27 5.19 1.12 -5.57
CA GLY A 27 3.96 0.44 -5.17
C GLY A 27 4.00 -0.12 -3.74
N TRP A 28 2.94 -0.80 -3.33
CA TRP A 28 2.87 -1.55 -2.07
C TRP A 28 3.12 -3.03 -2.35
N VAL A 29 3.66 -3.77 -1.38
CA VAL A 29 3.55 -5.23 -1.41
C VAL A 29 2.15 -5.59 -0.92
N VAL A 30 1.38 -6.33 -1.71
CA VAL A 30 0.01 -6.74 -1.34
C VAL A 30 -0.01 -8.20 -0.94
N TYR A 31 -0.48 -8.50 0.27
CA TYR A 31 -0.68 -9.86 0.78
C TYR A 31 -2.16 -10.24 0.68
N ARG A 32 -2.45 -11.26 -0.12
CA ARG A 32 -3.74 -11.93 -0.14
C ARG A 32 -3.79 -12.97 0.98
N ILE A 33 -4.71 -12.81 1.93
CA ILE A 33 -4.90 -13.78 3.02
C ILE A 33 -6.29 -14.45 2.99
N THR A 34 -7.11 -14.14 2.00
CA THR A 34 -8.41 -14.78 1.72
C THR A 34 -8.41 -15.47 0.36
N TYR A 35 -8.97 -16.68 0.30
CA TYR A 35 -8.94 -17.55 -0.88
C TYR A 35 -10.32 -18.14 -1.22
N GLY A 36 -11.39 -17.47 -0.78
CA GLY A 36 -12.77 -17.92 -0.98
C GLY A 36 -13.25 -17.82 -2.43
N ASP A 37 -13.04 -16.66 -3.08
CA ASP A 37 -13.45 -16.40 -4.46
C ASP A 37 -12.35 -15.63 -5.22
N ASP A 38 -11.79 -16.27 -6.26
CA ASP A 38 -10.79 -15.64 -7.12
C ASP A 38 -11.36 -14.51 -7.98
N ALA A 39 -12.65 -14.56 -8.32
CA ALA A 39 -13.30 -13.50 -9.08
C ALA A 39 -13.50 -12.24 -8.22
N GLU A 40 -13.79 -12.40 -6.93
CA GLU A 40 -13.81 -11.27 -5.99
C GLU A 40 -12.43 -10.66 -5.82
N TRP A 41 -11.40 -11.50 -5.71
CA TRP A 41 -10.02 -11.04 -5.68
C TRP A 41 -9.62 -10.25 -6.94
N GLU A 42 -9.96 -10.75 -8.13
CA GLU A 42 -9.70 -10.05 -9.39
C GLU A 42 -10.45 -8.70 -9.46
N ARG A 43 -11.71 -8.66 -9.00
CA ARG A 43 -12.49 -7.41 -8.89
C ARG A 43 -11.81 -6.41 -7.97
N PHE A 44 -11.34 -6.85 -6.81
CA PHE A 44 -10.62 -6.00 -5.86
C PHE A 44 -9.33 -5.44 -6.46
N MET A 45 -8.51 -6.28 -7.09
CA MET A 45 -7.27 -5.82 -7.71
C MET A 45 -7.55 -4.83 -8.85
N ASN A 46 -8.62 -5.02 -9.63
CA ASN A 46 -9.05 -4.05 -10.63
C ASN A 46 -9.52 -2.73 -9.99
N HIS A 47 -10.26 -2.81 -8.88
CA HIS A 47 -10.70 -1.64 -8.12
C HIS A 47 -9.50 -0.84 -7.60
N LEU A 48 -8.56 -1.49 -6.90
CA LEU A 48 -7.32 -0.89 -6.40
C LEU A 48 -6.54 -0.19 -7.53
N ASN A 49 -6.31 -0.88 -8.64
CA ASN A 49 -5.59 -0.32 -9.78
C ASN A 49 -6.30 0.91 -10.36
N THR A 50 -7.62 0.82 -10.55
CA THR A 50 -8.42 1.91 -11.12
C THR A 50 -8.40 3.12 -10.19
N ARG A 51 -8.60 2.92 -8.89
CA ARG A 51 -8.67 4.00 -7.92
C ARG A 51 -7.35 4.75 -7.81
N VAL A 52 -6.24 4.00 -7.69
CA VAL A 52 -4.88 4.55 -7.61
C VAL A 52 -4.48 5.28 -8.89
N ARG A 53 -4.81 4.72 -10.07
CA ARG A 53 -4.57 5.39 -11.35
C ARG A 53 -5.26 6.74 -11.43
N LEU A 54 -6.56 6.75 -11.15
CA LEU A 54 -7.38 7.95 -11.25
C LEU A 54 -6.96 9.03 -10.23
N GLU A 55 -6.54 8.63 -9.03
CA GLU A 55 -6.01 9.56 -8.03
C GLU A 55 -4.70 10.22 -8.53
N LEU A 56 -3.74 9.42 -9.00
CA LEU A 56 -2.50 9.95 -9.58
C LEU A 56 -2.76 10.85 -10.79
N GLU A 57 -3.67 10.47 -11.69
CA GLU A 57 -4.05 11.30 -12.83
C GLU A 57 -4.66 12.64 -12.39
N ALA A 58 -5.54 12.64 -11.39
CA ALA A 58 -6.18 13.84 -10.87
C ALA A 58 -5.19 14.82 -10.22
N GLU A 59 -4.14 14.29 -9.58
CA GLU A 59 -3.07 15.09 -8.97
C GLU A 59 -1.94 15.47 -9.96
N GLY A 60 -2.06 15.09 -11.24
CA GLY A 60 -1.06 15.40 -12.27
C GLY A 60 0.18 14.49 -12.26
N ASN A 61 0.11 13.38 -11.53
CA ASN A 61 1.18 12.40 -11.32
C ASN A 61 0.90 11.04 -12.01
N GLY A 62 0.03 11.03 -13.03
CA GLY A 62 -0.36 9.82 -13.74
C GLY A 62 0.81 9.09 -14.43
N ASP A 63 1.92 9.77 -14.70
CA ASP A 63 3.16 9.17 -15.19
C ASP A 63 3.71 8.09 -14.24
N LEU A 64 3.56 8.30 -12.93
CA LEU A 64 4.02 7.38 -11.90
C LEU A 64 3.23 6.07 -11.86
N PHE A 65 1.99 6.05 -12.35
CA PHE A 65 1.18 4.83 -12.38
C PHE A 65 1.86 3.71 -13.19
N SER A 66 2.58 4.08 -14.26
CA SER A 66 3.35 3.13 -15.08
C SER A 66 4.50 2.42 -14.34
N ARG A 67 4.87 2.95 -13.16
CA ARG A 67 5.93 2.41 -12.30
C ARG A 67 5.38 1.51 -11.18
N ILE A 68 4.07 1.45 -11.00
CA ILE A 68 3.45 0.67 -9.93
C ILE A 68 3.58 -0.83 -10.21
N ASP A 69 4.01 -1.55 -9.18
CA ASP A 69 4.09 -2.99 -9.07
C ASP A 69 3.62 -3.39 -7.66
N TRP A 70 2.48 -4.06 -7.60
CA TRP A 70 1.86 -4.50 -6.36
C TRP A 70 2.57 -5.67 -5.67
N ALA A 71 3.56 -6.29 -6.33
CA ALA A 71 4.33 -7.42 -5.82
C ALA A 71 3.47 -8.43 -5.03
N VAL A 72 2.33 -8.82 -5.62
CA VAL A 72 1.28 -9.57 -4.93
C VAL A 72 1.84 -10.89 -4.41
N GLN A 73 1.66 -11.12 -3.11
CA GLN A 73 1.98 -12.36 -2.41
C GLN A 73 0.71 -13.21 -2.34
N ASP A 74 0.59 -14.13 -3.30
CA ASP A 74 -0.54 -15.03 -3.51
C ASP A 74 -0.06 -16.49 -3.33
N ASP A 75 -0.15 -17.00 -2.11
CA ASP A 75 0.22 -18.38 -1.74
C ASP A 75 -0.80 -18.87 -0.71
N LEU A 76 -1.51 -19.96 -1.00
CA LEU A 76 -2.51 -20.58 -0.10
C LEU A 76 -2.02 -20.79 1.34
N LYS A 77 -0.70 -20.87 1.59
CA LYS A 77 -0.15 -20.91 2.97
C LYS A 77 -0.40 -19.63 3.77
N LEU A 78 -0.79 -18.56 3.11
CA LEU A 78 -1.14 -17.27 3.68
C LEU A 78 -2.62 -17.16 4.03
N GLU A 79 -3.45 -18.17 3.71
CA GLU A 79 -4.84 -18.25 4.15
C GLU A 79 -4.93 -18.04 5.67
N ASP A 80 -5.75 -17.07 6.08
CA ASP A 80 -5.96 -16.64 7.47
C ASP A 80 -4.66 -16.31 8.22
N ALA A 81 -3.62 -15.85 7.52
CA ALA A 81 -2.37 -15.48 8.16
C ALA A 81 -2.56 -14.28 9.09
N SER A 82 -2.24 -14.49 10.37
CA SER A 82 -2.11 -13.38 11.33
C SER A 82 -1.14 -12.30 10.83
N ILE A 83 -1.36 -11.04 11.23
CA ILE A 83 -0.47 -9.90 10.93
C ILE A 83 0.99 -10.17 11.30
N ARG A 84 1.26 -10.84 12.43
CA ARG A 84 2.62 -11.25 12.82
C ARG A 84 3.28 -12.13 11.74
N LYS A 85 2.54 -13.11 11.20
CA LYS A 85 3.03 -14.02 10.15
C LYS A 85 3.24 -13.27 8.83
N VAL A 86 2.34 -12.35 8.47
CA VAL A 86 2.54 -11.47 7.30
C VAL A 86 3.81 -10.64 7.47
N ARG A 87 4.02 -10.00 8.63
CA ARG A 87 5.22 -9.21 8.93
C ARG A 87 6.50 -10.04 8.83
N GLU A 88 6.48 -11.28 9.31
CA GLU A 88 7.59 -12.24 9.15
C GLU A 88 7.84 -12.65 7.69
N HIS A 89 6.78 -12.73 6.87
CA HIS A 89 6.91 -12.94 5.43
C HIS A 89 7.50 -11.71 4.74
N LEU A 90 7.03 -10.50 5.10
CA LEU A 90 7.53 -9.25 4.54
C LEU A 90 9.03 -9.06 4.85
N ARG A 91 9.47 -9.32 6.09
CA ARG A 91 10.91 -9.28 6.45
C ARG A 91 11.74 -10.16 5.52
N ARG A 92 11.30 -11.40 5.31
CA ARG A 92 11.99 -12.33 4.39
C ARG A 92 11.96 -11.86 2.94
N TRP A 93 10.83 -11.32 2.48
CA TRP A 93 10.71 -10.77 1.14
C TRP A 93 11.67 -9.59 0.92
N VAL A 94 11.77 -8.68 1.89
CA VAL A 94 12.73 -7.55 1.86
C VAL A 94 14.18 -8.08 1.86
N GLU A 95 14.52 -9.06 2.70
CA GLU A 95 15.87 -9.64 2.76
C GLU A 95 16.29 -10.38 1.48
N GLN A 96 15.34 -11.00 0.76
CA GLN A 96 15.63 -11.88 -0.37
C GLN A 96 15.45 -11.21 -1.73
N ASP A 97 14.39 -10.43 -1.89
CA ASP A 97 13.93 -9.88 -3.17
C ASP A 97 14.12 -8.36 -3.23
N GLY A 98 14.03 -7.69 -2.07
CA GLY A 98 14.12 -6.23 -1.94
C GLY A 98 15.51 -5.64 -1.68
N GLY A 99 16.41 -6.40 -1.06
CA GLY A 99 17.64 -5.85 -0.45
C GLY A 99 18.68 -5.26 -1.42
N GLU A 100 18.67 -5.64 -2.70
CA GLU A 100 19.57 -5.03 -3.71
C GLU A 100 19.01 -3.74 -4.32
N ASN A 101 17.71 -3.47 -4.19
CA ASN A 101 17.02 -2.30 -4.74
C ASN A 101 16.21 -1.54 -3.68
N ASP A 102 16.58 -1.68 -2.40
CA ASP A 102 15.96 -0.94 -1.31
C ASP A 102 16.29 0.55 -1.46
N LEU A 103 15.36 1.27 -2.08
CA LEU A 103 15.44 2.72 -2.27
C LEU A 103 14.90 3.50 -1.06
N GLY A 104 14.60 2.82 0.06
CA GLY A 104 13.95 3.43 1.22
C GLY A 104 12.50 3.80 0.97
N THR A 105 11.89 3.24 -0.07
CA THR A 105 10.49 3.52 -0.43
C THR A 105 9.52 2.69 0.42
N ALA A 106 8.26 3.15 0.51
CA ALA A 106 7.17 2.51 1.26
C ALA A 106 7.15 0.97 1.23
N ARG A 107 7.38 0.36 0.05
CA ARG A 107 7.33 -1.09 -0.19
C ARG A 107 8.28 -1.94 0.64
N PHE A 108 9.34 -1.33 1.18
CA PHE A 108 10.32 -2.02 2.03
C PHE A 108 10.07 -1.79 3.52
N HIS A 109 9.16 -0.88 3.86
CA HIS A 109 8.81 -0.52 5.23
C HIS A 109 7.43 -0.99 5.66
N ALA A 110 6.53 -1.27 4.72
CA ALA A 110 5.19 -1.73 5.02
C ALA A 110 4.54 -2.46 3.84
N CYS A 111 3.44 -3.13 4.12
CA CYS A 111 2.64 -3.86 3.14
C CYS A 111 1.15 -3.63 3.35
N VAL A 112 0.37 -3.92 2.32
CA VAL A 112 -1.09 -3.98 2.36
C VAL A 112 -1.50 -5.43 2.59
N VAL A 113 -2.44 -5.66 3.50
CA VAL A 113 -3.06 -6.95 3.78
C VAL A 113 -4.52 -6.89 3.37
N VAL A 114 -4.96 -7.93 2.67
CA VAL A 114 -6.33 -8.04 2.17
C VAL A 114 -6.86 -9.41 2.57
N GLY A 115 -7.68 -9.42 3.61
CA GLY A 115 -8.54 -10.54 4.00
C GLY A 115 -9.95 -10.36 3.47
N GLN A 116 -10.88 -11.14 4.03
CA GLN A 116 -12.27 -11.11 3.60
C GLN A 116 -12.95 -9.77 3.94
N ASP A 117 -12.66 -9.22 5.12
CA ASP A 117 -13.25 -7.97 5.59
C ASP A 117 -12.86 -6.79 4.68
N GLU A 118 -11.59 -6.72 4.25
CA GLU A 118 -11.12 -5.69 3.31
C GLU A 118 -11.73 -5.86 1.91
N LEU A 119 -11.94 -7.11 1.44
CA LEU A 119 -12.61 -7.36 0.17
C LEU A 119 -14.05 -6.84 0.19
N GLU A 120 -14.82 -7.22 1.20
CA GLU A 120 -16.22 -6.84 1.35
C GLU A 120 -16.36 -5.32 1.53
N SER A 121 -15.52 -4.72 2.37
CA SER A 121 -15.46 -3.27 2.57
C SER A 121 -15.26 -2.51 1.26
N VAL A 122 -14.32 -2.93 0.41
CA VAL A 122 -14.03 -2.23 -0.85
C VAL A 122 -15.05 -2.52 -1.95
N LEU A 123 -15.58 -3.74 -2.03
CA LEU A 123 -16.41 -4.17 -3.15
C LEU A 123 -17.91 -3.96 -2.92
N GLU A 124 -18.37 -4.01 -1.68
CA GLU A 124 -19.79 -4.01 -1.32
C GLU A 124 -20.19 -2.76 -0.53
N ASP A 125 -19.37 -2.32 0.43
CA ASP A 125 -19.66 -1.13 1.25
C ASP A 125 -19.14 0.18 0.63
N GLY A 126 -18.00 0.11 -0.06
CA GLY A 126 -17.34 1.23 -0.71
C GLY A 126 -18.03 1.69 -2.01
N PRO A 127 -17.80 2.94 -2.44
CA PRO A 127 -18.26 3.40 -3.74
C PRO A 127 -17.53 2.68 -4.89
N PRO A 128 -18.03 2.73 -6.13
CA PRO A 128 -17.32 2.16 -7.27
C PRO A 128 -15.95 2.82 -7.49
N ALA A 129 -15.03 2.10 -8.13
CA ALA A 129 -13.62 2.49 -8.27
C ALA A 129 -13.40 3.84 -9.00
N GLU A 130 -14.38 4.32 -9.76
CA GLU A 130 -14.35 5.61 -10.44
C GLU A 130 -14.64 6.78 -9.49
N GLU A 131 -15.33 6.55 -8.38
CA GLU A 131 -15.71 7.55 -7.39
C GLU A 131 -14.75 7.60 -6.20
N VAL A 132 -14.49 8.80 -5.69
CA VAL A 132 -13.62 8.99 -4.53
C VAL A 132 -14.42 8.63 -3.29
N ASP A 133 -13.89 7.70 -2.51
CA ASP A 133 -14.44 7.33 -1.21
C ASP A 133 -14.04 8.34 -0.14
N VAL A 134 -14.83 9.41 -0.06
CA VAL A 134 -14.61 10.50 0.91
C VAL A 134 -14.88 10.06 2.34
N ASP A 135 -15.73 9.05 2.53
CA ASP A 135 -16.15 8.56 3.84
C ASP A 135 -15.20 7.45 4.35
N GLY A 136 -14.38 6.86 3.48
CA GLY A 136 -13.42 5.80 3.83
C GLY A 136 -14.09 4.46 4.13
N MET A 137 -15.23 4.20 3.49
CA MET A 137 -16.01 2.96 3.63
C MET A 137 -15.24 1.73 3.15
N GLY A 138 -14.54 1.86 2.02
CA GLY A 138 -13.61 0.90 1.45
C GLY A 138 -12.22 1.10 2.01
N TRP A 139 -11.74 0.15 2.82
CA TRP A 139 -10.45 0.23 3.48
C TRP A 139 -9.63 -1.05 3.33
N VAL A 140 -8.33 -0.91 3.54
CA VAL A 140 -7.36 -2.02 3.59
C VAL A 140 -6.51 -1.92 4.84
N THR A 141 -6.01 -3.05 5.33
CA THR A 141 -5.06 -3.05 6.44
C THR A 141 -3.65 -2.77 5.93
N VAL A 142 -3.00 -1.74 6.44
CA VAL A 142 -1.59 -1.41 6.16
C VAL A 142 -0.76 -1.80 7.38
N VAL A 143 0.26 -2.63 7.16
CA VAL A 143 1.08 -3.26 8.21
C VAL A 143 2.51 -2.78 8.12
N SER A 144 3.03 -2.18 9.20
CA SER A 144 4.44 -1.79 9.27
C SER A 144 5.32 -3.01 9.48
N LEU A 145 6.49 -2.99 8.84
CA LEU A 145 7.59 -3.91 9.11
C LEU A 145 8.11 -3.75 10.55
N ASN A 146 8.06 -2.52 11.06
CA ASN A 146 8.37 -2.18 12.44
C ASN A 146 7.19 -2.57 13.34
N GLU A 147 7.44 -3.50 14.26
CA GLU A 147 6.40 -4.04 15.13
C GLU A 147 5.91 -3.02 16.17
N GLU A 148 6.74 -2.03 16.53
CA GLU A 148 6.35 -0.95 17.44
C GLU A 148 5.35 0.03 16.79
N GLU A 149 5.33 0.09 15.45
CA GLU A 149 4.41 0.91 14.67
C GLU A 149 3.06 0.22 14.42
N GLY A 150 3.05 -1.13 14.41
CA GLY A 150 1.83 -1.92 14.33
C GLY A 150 1.22 -1.99 12.93
N ASP A 151 -0.10 -1.87 12.89
CA ASP A 151 -0.95 -1.94 11.70
C ASP A 151 -2.17 -1.04 11.87
N THR A 152 -2.77 -0.61 10.76
CA THR A 152 -3.89 0.33 10.76
C THR A 152 -4.74 0.17 9.50
N ALA A 153 -6.04 0.49 9.61
CA ALA A 153 -6.92 0.56 8.44
C ALA A 153 -6.67 1.87 7.69
N VAL A 154 -6.61 1.80 6.36
CA VAL A 154 -6.44 2.96 5.48
C VAL A 154 -7.50 2.88 4.40
N GLY A 155 -8.29 3.95 4.26
CA GLY A 155 -9.23 4.07 3.15
C GLY A 155 -8.51 3.96 1.80
N LEU A 156 -9.05 3.16 0.88
CA LEU A 156 -8.38 2.81 -0.37
C LEU A 156 -8.06 4.05 -1.23
N SER A 157 -8.95 5.06 -1.17
CA SER A 157 -8.79 6.35 -1.85
C SER A 157 -7.68 7.24 -1.27
N TYR A 158 -7.07 6.86 -0.15
CA TYR A 158 -5.97 7.59 0.48
C TYR A 158 -4.63 6.83 0.40
N LEU A 159 -4.63 5.67 -0.25
CA LEU A 159 -3.48 4.78 -0.29
C LEU A 159 -2.29 5.39 -1.04
N THR A 160 -2.52 6.26 -2.04
CA THR A 160 -1.40 6.93 -2.72
C THR A 160 -0.73 7.99 -1.85
N ARG A 161 -1.51 8.69 -1.01
CA ARG A 161 -0.99 9.63 -0.02
C ARG A 161 -0.21 8.92 1.08
N ALA A 162 -0.61 7.71 1.43
CA ALA A 162 0.13 6.87 2.37
C ALA A 162 1.56 6.56 1.87
N TYR A 163 1.82 6.54 0.55
CA TYR A 163 3.20 6.44 0.04
C TYR A 163 4.06 7.60 0.51
N ALA A 164 3.61 8.83 0.26
CA ALA A 164 4.34 10.05 0.62
C ALA A 164 4.57 10.14 2.15
N LEU A 165 3.58 9.72 2.94
CA LEU A 165 3.62 9.78 4.40
C LEU A 165 4.46 8.68 5.05
N SER A 166 4.55 7.51 4.40
CA SER A 166 5.45 6.43 4.84
C SER A 166 6.93 6.83 4.71
N GLU A 167 7.24 7.77 3.83
CA GLU A 167 8.59 8.27 3.61
C GLU A 167 8.94 9.49 4.50
N CYS A 168 7.97 10.20 5.10
CA CYS A 168 8.14 11.29 6.11
C CYS A 168 6.79 11.71 6.78
N PRO A 169 6.66 12.07 8.08
CA PRO A 169 7.51 11.95 9.26
C PRO A 169 7.19 10.69 10.11
N GLY A 170 6.75 9.60 9.49
CA GLY A 170 6.62 8.28 10.13
C GLY A 170 5.18 7.81 10.31
N TRP A 171 5.03 6.51 10.58
CA TRP A 171 3.77 5.75 10.60
C TRP A 171 2.56 6.38 11.30
N HIS A 172 2.80 7.29 12.23
CA HIS A 172 1.81 8.04 13.00
C HIS A 172 1.04 9.09 12.18
N THR A 173 1.46 9.39 10.95
CA THR A 173 0.66 10.16 9.97
C THR A 173 -0.26 9.27 9.12
N ILE A 174 -0.05 7.96 9.14
CA ILE A 174 -0.88 6.96 8.47
C ILE A 174 -1.87 6.36 9.48
N ALA A 175 -1.37 5.94 10.65
CA ALA A 175 -2.14 5.41 11.76
C ALA A 175 -2.76 6.55 12.59
N VAL A 176 -3.95 7.00 12.19
CA VAL A 176 -4.71 7.99 12.95
C VAL A 176 -5.71 7.26 13.85
N GLY A 177 -5.52 7.36 15.17
CA GLY A 177 -6.46 6.82 16.16
C GLY A 177 -7.82 7.51 16.13
N ASP A 178 -8.78 6.92 16.86
CA ASP A 178 -10.18 7.34 16.96
C ASP A 178 -10.38 8.87 16.94
N GLY A 179 -10.68 9.38 15.74
CA GLY A 179 -11.15 10.75 15.54
C GLY A 179 -10.14 11.73 14.95
N ASP A 180 -9.54 11.44 13.78
CA ASP A 180 -9.36 12.47 12.73
C ASP A 180 -9.03 11.94 11.31
N VAL A 181 -9.71 12.55 10.34
CA VAL A 181 -9.55 12.63 8.86
C VAL A 181 -9.64 11.39 7.94
N TYR A 182 -9.20 10.17 8.30
CA TYR A 182 -9.03 9.11 7.25
C TYR A 182 -9.76 7.78 7.44
N CYS A 183 -10.37 7.57 8.59
CA CYS A 183 -11.39 6.55 8.81
C CYS A 183 -12.41 7.13 9.79
N ARG A 184 -13.70 7.01 9.49
CA ARG A 184 -14.74 7.25 10.47
C ARG A 184 -15.75 6.11 10.46
#